data_AF-A0A1A2X7Z9-F1
#
_entry.id   AF-A0A1A2X7Z9-F1
#
_cell.length_a   1.000
_cell.length_b   1.000
_cell.length_c   1.000
_cell.angle_alpha   90.00
_cell.angle_beta   90.00
_cell.angle_gamma   90.00
#
_symmetry.space_group_name_H-M   'P 1'
#
loop_
_entity.id
_entity.type
_entity.pdbx_description
1 polymer ?
#
loop_
_entity_poly.entity_id
_entity_poly.type
_entity_poly.pdbx_seq_one_letter_code
_entity_poly.pdbx_strand_id
1 'polypeptide(L)'
;MSYLIAAPEALTVAAGDLASIGSAVQAANAAGAAQTTSVLAAATDEVSTAIAALFGAHGQAFQAVSAQASAFHQQFVQALSAGAGSYASAEAANVMNLAGAAAQTLPGPFQDSALSIGGFQLFQSGSAKATSGMGDVAFAFGPNNTAIATGGILSTATAIGSNNVALSNGLLDNAFVRGTGSFALTAGNLNSASVFGNNSEALTQIGTNDTATVFGNGSVAFAGGSPAATGNFDSAMVAGNGSTAEAGAFSTVSSNFNVADVLSGTGGIAVAGDGVANMATTISGANQIAIAGSVVSGVASNFNVATVLGFLGNNLEAAATGGFSFVHAP
;
A
#
# COMPACT_ATOMS: atom_id res chain seq x y z
N MET A 1 22.77 35.13 -8.72
CA MET A 1 22.32 34.65 -7.41
C MET A 1 22.82 33.24 -7.23
N SER A 2 23.41 32.88 -6.08
CA SER A 2 23.80 31.50 -5.80
C SER A 2 22.57 30.74 -5.31
N TYR A 3 22.21 29.66 -5.99
CA TYR A 3 21.17 28.74 -5.54
C TYR A 3 21.75 27.81 -4.48
N LEU A 4 21.07 27.69 -3.34
CA LEU A 4 21.41 26.72 -2.30
C LEU A 4 20.55 25.47 -2.53
N ILE A 5 21.19 24.32 -2.70
CA ILE A 5 20.52 23.03 -2.83
C ILE A 5 20.91 22.20 -1.60
N ALA A 6 19.91 21.78 -0.83
CA ALA A 6 20.08 20.86 0.30
C ALA A 6 19.44 19.51 -0.04
N ALA A 7 19.95 18.43 0.55
CA ALA A 7 19.37 17.09 0.45
C ALA A 7 19.12 16.58 1.87
N PRO A 8 17.96 16.90 2.50
CA PRO A 8 17.67 16.58 3.89
C PRO A 8 17.80 15.09 4.22
N GLU A 9 17.45 14.21 3.28
CA GLU A 9 17.56 12.76 3.41
C GLU A 9 19.03 12.33 3.51
N ALA A 10 19.90 12.89 2.66
CA ALA A 10 21.33 12.62 2.69
C ALA A 10 22.00 13.11 3.98
N LEU A 11 21.56 14.26 4.51
CA LEU A 11 22.03 14.79 5.79
C LEU A 11 21.59 13.92 6.97
N THR A 12 20.39 13.35 6.89
CA THR A 12 19.87 12.42 7.92
C THR A 12 20.66 11.11 7.93
N VAL A 13 20.95 10.55 6.74
CA VAL A 13 21.81 9.36 6.61
C VAL A 13 23.21 9.65 7.15
N ALA A 14 23.82 10.78 6.75
CA ALA A 14 25.13 11.17 7.24
C ALA A 14 25.17 11.35 8.77
N ALA A 15 24.11 11.88 9.39
CA ALA A 15 24.02 11.97 10.84
C ALA A 15 23.99 10.59 11.51
N GLY A 16 23.30 9.61 10.91
CA GLY A 16 23.29 8.21 11.37
C GLY A 16 24.66 7.54 11.27
N ASP A 17 25.36 7.75 10.15
CA ASP A 17 26.72 7.23 9.95
C ASP A 17 27.70 7.83 10.96
N LEU A 18 27.62 9.15 11.18
CA LEU A 18 28.42 9.84 12.17
C LEU A 18 28.13 9.36 13.60
N ALA A 19 26.87 9.11 13.95
CA ALA A 19 26.52 8.54 15.24
C ALA A 19 27.18 7.16 15.44
N SER A 20 27.17 6.33 14.39
CA SER A 20 27.81 5.01 14.40
C SER A 20 29.33 5.10 14.57
N ILE A 21 29.99 6.02 13.85
CA ILE A 21 31.42 6.30 14.00
C ILE A 21 31.73 6.77 15.43
N GLY A 22 30.93 7.69 15.98
CA GLY A 22 31.10 8.20 17.34
C GLY A 22 31.02 7.08 18.37
N SER A 23 30.06 6.16 18.21
CA SER A 23 29.92 4.97 19.07
C SER A 23 31.14 4.05 18.97
N ALA A 24 31.64 3.79 17.76
CA ALA A 24 32.80 2.93 17.54
C ALA A 24 34.08 3.51 18.17
N VAL A 25 34.29 4.82 18.02
CA VAL A 25 35.43 5.54 18.62
C VAL A 25 35.34 5.53 20.14
N GLN A 26 34.14 5.75 20.71
CA GLN A 26 33.95 5.69 22.16
C GLN A 26 34.23 4.30 22.73
N ALA A 27 33.78 3.24 22.03
CA ALA A 27 34.07 1.86 22.39
C ALA A 27 35.58 1.54 22.33
N ALA A 28 36.27 2.01 21.29
CA ALA A 28 37.72 1.83 21.15
C ALA A 28 38.51 2.56 22.26
N ASN A 29 38.14 3.80 22.58
CA ASN A 29 38.76 4.57 23.66
C ASN A 29 38.55 3.92 25.02
N ALA A 30 37.36 3.36 25.27
CA ALA A 30 37.07 2.61 26.49
C ALA A 30 37.89 1.31 26.58
N ALA A 31 38.01 0.58 25.48
CA ALA A 31 38.74 -0.70 25.42
C ALA A 31 40.24 -0.56 25.72
N GLY A 32 40.85 0.58 25.38
CA GLY A 32 42.27 0.88 25.61
C GLY A 32 42.58 1.67 26.88
N ALA A 33 41.57 2.04 27.67
CA ALA A 33 41.76 2.97 28.79
C ALA A 33 42.66 2.41 29.89
N ALA A 34 42.46 1.15 30.31
CA ALA A 34 43.25 0.55 31.38
C ALA A 34 44.71 0.34 30.96
N GLN A 35 44.93 -0.12 29.73
CA GLN A 35 46.24 -0.47 29.19
C GLN A 35 47.13 0.76 28.97
N THR A 36 46.53 1.92 28.74
CA THR A 36 47.26 3.19 28.51
C THR A 36 47.44 4.02 29.78
N THR A 37 46.63 3.81 30.81
CA THR A 37 46.70 4.57 32.07
C THR A 37 47.43 3.84 33.19
N SER A 38 47.50 2.51 33.14
CA SER A 38 48.11 1.66 34.16
C SER A 38 49.42 1.04 33.67
N VAL A 39 50.29 1.86 33.08
CA VAL A 39 51.59 1.41 32.55
C VAL A 39 52.53 1.05 33.71
N LEU A 40 53.09 -0.17 33.66
CA LEU A 40 54.05 -0.65 34.66
C LEU A 40 55.48 -0.22 34.28
N ALA A 41 56.32 0.05 35.28
CA ALA A 41 57.74 0.30 35.06
C ALA A 41 58.44 -0.96 34.55
N ALA A 42 59.31 -0.80 33.54
CA ALA A 42 60.03 -1.92 32.95
C ALA A 42 61.11 -2.52 33.89
N ALA A 43 61.64 -1.70 34.80
CA ALA A 43 62.58 -2.07 35.85
C ALA A 43 62.38 -1.18 37.09
N THR A 44 63.08 -1.47 38.19
CA THR A 44 62.94 -0.77 39.48
C THR A 44 63.68 0.55 39.57
N ASP A 45 64.35 0.97 38.50
CA ASP A 45 65.08 2.23 38.47
C ASP A 45 64.13 3.44 38.34
N GLU A 46 64.63 4.59 38.76
CA GLU A 46 63.86 5.85 38.77
C GLU A 46 63.50 6.30 37.36
N VAL A 47 64.30 5.97 36.34
CA VAL A 47 64.03 6.35 34.94
C VAL A 47 62.86 5.53 34.39
N SER A 48 62.85 4.21 34.57
CA SER A 48 61.73 3.33 34.20
C SER A 48 60.43 3.74 34.89
N THR A 49 60.50 4.10 36.17
CA THR A 49 59.35 4.59 36.96
C THR A 49 58.83 5.91 36.42
N ALA A 50 59.73 6.87 36.13
CA ALA A 50 59.36 8.17 35.56
C ALA A 50 58.75 8.03 34.16
N ILE A 51 59.27 7.13 33.32
CA ILE A 51 58.73 6.86 31.98
C ILE A 51 57.32 6.25 32.07
N ALA A 52 57.10 5.27 32.94
CA ALA A 52 55.78 4.68 33.15
C ALA A 52 54.76 5.73 33.65
N ALA A 53 55.18 6.60 34.58
CA ALA A 53 54.36 7.71 35.06
C ALA A 53 54.02 8.73 33.95
N LEU A 54 54.98 9.06 33.08
CA LEU A 54 54.76 9.94 31.92
C LEU A 54 53.72 9.35 30.97
N PHE A 55 53.84 8.07 30.61
CA PHE A 55 52.87 7.41 29.73
C PHE A 55 51.49 7.27 30.37
N GLY A 56 51.41 6.93 31.67
CA GLY A 56 50.15 6.89 32.40
C GLY A 56 49.45 8.26 32.43
N ALA A 57 50.21 9.33 32.70
CA ALA A 57 49.70 10.71 32.65
C ALA A 57 49.23 11.11 31.25
N HIS A 58 49.97 10.71 30.20
CA HIS A 58 49.56 10.94 28.82
C HIS A 58 48.27 10.19 28.47
N GLY A 59 48.14 8.93 28.90
CA GLY A 59 46.91 8.14 28.75
C GLY A 59 45.71 8.80 29.44
N GLN A 60 45.88 9.33 30.65
CA GLN A 60 44.82 10.07 31.36
C GLN A 60 44.42 11.36 30.63
N ALA A 61 45.40 12.12 30.12
CA ALA A 61 45.14 13.31 29.33
C ALA A 61 44.40 12.99 28.02
N PHE A 62 44.79 11.90 27.34
CA PHE A 62 44.10 11.41 26.15
C PHE A 62 42.64 11.03 26.42
N GLN A 63 42.36 10.36 27.54
CA GLN A 63 40.98 10.01 27.94
C GLN A 63 40.13 11.25 28.23
N ALA A 64 40.71 12.26 28.89
CA ALA A 64 40.03 13.53 29.16
C ALA A 64 39.66 14.27 27.85
N VAL A 65 40.60 14.37 26.91
CA VAL A 65 40.35 14.99 25.59
C VAL A 65 39.35 14.16 24.78
N SER A 66 39.43 12.83 24.84
CA SER A 66 38.50 11.93 24.14
C SER A 66 37.06 12.09 24.63
N ALA A 67 36.86 12.31 25.93
CA ALA A 67 35.54 12.61 26.49
C ALA A 67 34.99 13.95 25.97
N GLN A 68 35.84 14.98 25.89
CA GLN A 68 35.46 16.28 25.34
C GLN A 68 35.14 16.19 23.84
N ALA A 69 35.93 15.45 23.07
CA ALA A 69 35.70 15.20 21.66
C ALA A 69 34.39 14.43 21.43
N SER A 70 34.07 13.45 22.28
CA SER A 70 32.81 12.70 22.22
C SER A 70 31.59 13.62 22.46
N ALA A 71 31.67 14.50 23.46
CA ALA A 71 30.60 15.47 23.72
C ALA A 71 30.41 16.45 22.56
N PHE A 72 31.50 16.94 21.96
CA PHE A 72 31.44 17.78 20.76
C PHE A 72 30.83 17.02 19.58
N HIS A 73 31.24 15.77 19.35
CA HIS A 73 30.72 14.94 18.27
C HIS A 73 29.22 14.69 18.42
N GLN A 74 28.74 14.44 19.63
CA GLN A 74 27.30 14.30 19.92
C GLN A 74 26.53 15.59 19.60
N GLN A 75 27.07 16.74 20.02
CA GLN A 75 26.48 18.04 19.70
C GLN A 75 26.47 18.33 18.20
N PHE A 76 27.54 17.95 17.48
CA PHE A 76 27.62 18.08 16.03
C PHE A 76 26.58 17.23 15.31
N VAL A 77 26.44 15.95 15.68
CA VAL A 77 25.42 15.06 15.13
C VAL A 77 24.01 15.60 15.41
N GLN A 78 23.77 16.08 16.62
CA GLN A 78 22.47 16.67 16.99
C GLN A 78 22.17 17.94 16.17
N ALA A 79 23.16 18.81 15.97
CA ALA A 79 23.02 20.00 15.13
C ALA A 79 22.80 19.65 13.65
N LEU A 80 23.46 18.60 13.15
CA LEU A 80 23.28 18.13 11.77
C LEU A 80 21.88 17.57 11.55
N SER A 81 21.36 16.76 12.47
CA SER A 81 19.98 16.27 12.43
C SER A 81 18.96 17.41 12.54
N ALA A 82 19.18 18.37 13.43
CA ALA A 82 18.32 19.55 13.56
C ALA A 82 18.35 20.43 12.30
N GLY A 83 19.53 20.57 11.67
CA GLY A 83 19.71 21.27 10.40
C GLY A 83 18.96 20.58 9.26
N ALA A 84 19.05 19.26 9.14
CA ALA A 84 18.29 18.48 8.16
C ALA A 84 16.78 18.68 8.32
N GLY A 85 16.28 18.60 9.56
CA GLY A 85 14.87 18.89 9.87
C GLY A 85 14.47 20.34 9.56
N SER A 86 15.35 21.30 9.78
CA SER A 86 15.12 22.71 9.45
C SER A 86 15.02 22.92 7.93
N TYR A 87 15.90 22.32 7.13
CA TYR A 87 15.83 22.39 5.67
C TYR A 87 14.58 21.71 5.12
N ALA A 88 14.22 20.53 5.63
CA ALA A 88 12.97 19.87 5.26
C ALA A 88 11.73 20.72 5.61
N SER A 89 11.72 21.36 6.79
CA SER A 89 10.63 22.26 7.19
C SER A 89 10.56 23.53 6.34
N ALA A 90 11.71 24.05 5.91
CA ALA A 90 11.80 25.23 5.06
C ALA A 90 11.34 24.92 3.63
N GLU A 91 11.69 23.76 3.07
CA GLU A 91 11.15 23.30 1.80
C GLU A 91 9.63 23.13 1.87
N ALA A 92 9.12 22.51 2.94
CA ALA A 92 7.69 22.39 3.17
C ALA A 92 6.99 23.77 3.27
N ALA A 93 7.55 24.71 4.04
CA ALA A 93 7.01 26.06 4.17
C ALA A 93 7.07 26.87 2.87
N ASN A 94 8.12 26.70 2.07
CA ASN A 94 8.22 27.35 0.76
C ASN A 94 7.21 26.79 -0.24
N VAL A 95 6.99 25.47 -0.22
CA VAL A 95 5.90 24.82 -0.97
C VAL A 95 4.55 25.36 -0.51
N MET A 96 4.32 25.51 0.79
CA MET A 96 3.07 26.06 1.34
C MET A 96 2.83 27.52 0.94
N ASN A 97 3.86 28.37 0.94
CA ASN A 97 3.71 29.78 0.54
C ASN A 97 3.47 29.92 -0.95
N LEU A 98 4.19 29.14 -1.78
CA LEU A 98 3.92 29.05 -3.21
C LEU A 98 2.49 28.53 -3.44
N ALA A 99 2.04 27.61 -2.58
CA ALA A 99 0.69 27.08 -2.64
C ALA A 99 -0.38 28.11 -2.29
N GLY A 100 -0.26 28.77 -1.13
CA GLY A 100 -1.18 29.82 -0.70
C GLY A 100 -1.28 30.98 -1.69
N ALA A 101 -0.17 31.34 -2.35
CA ALA A 101 -0.16 32.40 -3.36
C ALA A 101 -0.88 32.01 -4.66
N ALA A 102 -0.73 30.76 -5.12
CA ALA A 102 -1.44 30.27 -6.30
C ALA A 102 -2.96 30.14 -6.06
N ALA A 103 -3.38 29.75 -4.86
CA ALA A 103 -4.80 29.59 -4.49
C ALA A 103 -5.62 30.90 -4.55
N GLN A 104 -4.99 32.05 -4.28
CA GLN A 104 -5.63 33.38 -4.28
C GLN A 104 -5.89 33.94 -5.70
N THR A 105 -5.44 33.26 -6.76
CA THR A 105 -5.54 33.76 -8.16
C THR A 105 -6.45 32.92 -9.06
N LEU A 106 -7.12 31.91 -8.52
CA LEU A 106 -7.97 31.00 -9.29
C LEU A 106 -9.42 31.49 -9.38
N PRO A 107 -10.03 31.59 -10.58
CA PRO A 107 -11.46 31.87 -10.72
C PRO A 107 -12.33 30.68 -10.27
N GLY A 108 -13.47 30.97 -9.61
CA GLY A 108 -14.69 30.16 -9.45
C GLY A 108 -14.57 28.62 -9.38
N PRO A 109 -14.56 27.89 -10.52
CA PRO A 109 -14.65 26.42 -10.57
C PRO A 109 -13.38 25.64 -10.15
N PHE A 110 -12.26 26.31 -9.88
CA PHE A 110 -11.00 25.67 -9.45
C PHE A 110 -10.76 25.69 -7.93
N GLN A 111 -11.79 26.02 -7.15
CA GLN A 111 -11.73 26.11 -5.68
C GLN A 111 -11.83 24.75 -4.93
N ASP A 112 -12.02 23.60 -5.60
CA ASP A 112 -12.75 22.47 -5.00
C ASP A 112 -12.14 21.04 -5.16
N SER A 113 -10.81 20.82 -5.07
CA SER A 113 -10.25 19.46 -4.85
C SER A 113 -8.82 19.30 -4.28
N ALA A 114 -8.25 18.08 -4.28
CA ALA A 114 -7.09 17.61 -3.51
C ALA A 114 -6.13 16.63 -4.25
N LEU A 115 -4.88 16.52 -3.75
CA LEU A 115 -3.73 15.78 -4.35
C LEU A 115 -2.68 15.19 -3.36
N SER A 116 -2.79 13.89 -3.01
CA SER A 116 -2.05 13.00 -2.05
C SER A 116 -0.56 12.67 -2.15
N ILE A 117 0.38 13.58 -2.32
CA ILE A 117 1.85 13.35 -2.39
C ILE A 117 2.59 12.72 -1.21
N GLY A 118 2.42 11.46 -0.80
CA GLY A 118 3.30 10.86 0.23
C GLY A 118 3.25 11.58 1.57
N GLY A 119 2.03 11.99 1.91
CA GLY A 119 1.73 12.92 2.99
C GLY A 119 1.49 14.36 2.55
N PHE A 120 1.81 14.74 1.32
CA PHE A 120 1.70 16.13 0.87
C PHE A 120 0.54 16.36 -0.08
N GLN A 121 -0.56 16.83 0.49
CA GLN A 121 -1.71 17.35 -0.23
C GLN A 121 -1.37 18.71 -0.88
N LEU A 122 -0.97 18.75 -2.17
CA LEU A 122 -0.48 19.97 -2.83
C LEU A 122 -1.62 20.97 -3.15
N PHE A 123 -2.73 20.55 -3.81
CA PHE A 123 -3.92 21.38 -4.16
C PHE A 123 -5.10 20.65 -4.86
N GLN A 124 -6.18 21.44 -5.09
CA GLN A 124 -6.93 21.77 -6.35
C GLN A 124 -8.00 20.85 -6.91
N SER A 125 -9.10 21.41 -7.48
CA SER A 125 -10.27 20.82 -8.20
C SER A 125 -10.03 19.57 -9.08
N GLY A 126 -10.87 18.51 -9.00
CA GLY A 126 -10.67 17.19 -9.62
C GLY A 126 -9.93 16.07 -8.82
N SER A 127 -8.68 15.76 -9.21
CA SER A 127 -8.00 14.44 -9.03
C SER A 127 -6.76 14.39 -8.13
N ALA A 128 -6.57 13.28 -7.41
CA ALA A 128 -5.47 13.03 -6.49
C ALA A 128 -4.58 11.85 -6.88
N LYS A 129 -3.27 12.00 -6.65
CA LYS A 129 -2.26 10.96 -6.84
C LYS A 129 -1.35 10.86 -5.61
N ALA A 130 -0.82 9.69 -5.29
CA ALA A 130 0.07 9.36 -4.18
C ALA A 130 1.04 8.25 -4.60
N THR A 131 2.35 8.51 -4.59
CA THR A 131 3.36 7.56 -5.11
C THR A 131 4.71 7.57 -4.36
N SER A 132 4.70 7.79 -3.05
CA SER A 132 5.89 7.87 -2.20
C SER A 132 6.38 6.53 -1.66
N GLY A 133 5.63 5.45 -1.83
CA GLY A 133 6.00 4.13 -1.35
C GLY A 133 4.96 3.53 -0.40
N MET A 134 5.40 3.00 0.73
CA MET A 134 4.51 2.40 1.72
C MET A 134 3.50 3.41 2.25
N GLY A 135 2.21 3.04 2.24
CA GLY A 135 1.14 3.84 2.84
C GLY A 135 0.70 5.06 2.03
N ASP A 136 0.80 4.99 0.71
CA ASP A 136 0.34 6.07 -0.17
C ASP A 136 -1.16 6.30 -0.06
N VAL A 137 -1.59 7.57 0.06
CA VAL A 137 -3.00 7.95 0.20
C VAL A 137 -3.38 9.00 -0.82
N ALA A 138 -4.27 8.65 -1.74
CA ALA A 138 -4.84 9.58 -2.72
C ALA A 138 -6.33 9.77 -2.46
N PHE A 139 -6.76 11.03 -2.36
CA PHE A 139 -8.16 11.38 -2.09
C PHE A 139 -8.65 12.47 -3.02
N ALA A 140 -9.65 12.15 -3.84
CA ALA A 140 -10.15 13.02 -4.91
C ALA A 140 -11.67 13.26 -4.79
N PHE A 141 -12.10 14.52 -4.94
CA PHE A 141 -13.50 14.95 -4.87
C PHE A 141 -13.83 16.04 -5.91
N GLY A 142 -15.11 16.19 -6.25
CA GLY A 142 -15.58 17.19 -7.23
C GLY A 142 -15.51 16.68 -8.69
N PRO A 143 -15.98 17.47 -9.68
CA PRO A 143 -16.16 17.05 -11.09
C PRO A 143 -14.93 16.35 -11.70
N ASN A 144 -15.12 15.18 -12.31
CA ASN A 144 -14.10 14.33 -12.97
C ASN A 144 -12.93 13.93 -12.05
N ASN A 145 -13.23 13.39 -10.87
CA ASN A 145 -12.23 13.00 -9.89
C ASN A 145 -11.70 11.58 -10.11
N THR A 146 -10.39 11.47 -10.01
CA THR A 146 -9.62 10.23 -10.04
C THR A 146 -8.68 10.19 -8.84
N ALA A 147 -8.63 9.06 -8.14
CA ALA A 147 -7.69 8.83 -7.06
C ALA A 147 -6.70 7.72 -7.43
N ILE A 148 -5.41 7.97 -7.28
CA ILE A 148 -4.35 7.02 -7.63
C ILE A 148 -3.36 6.90 -6.49
N ALA A 149 -3.31 5.78 -5.79
CA ALA A 149 -2.34 5.51 -4.74
C ALA A 149 -1.52 4.27 -5.10
N THR A 150 -0.29 4.47 -5.57
CA THR A 150 0.52 3.39 -6.16
C THR A 150 1.98 3.54 -5.76
N GLY A 151 2.66 2.46 -5.40
CA GLY A 151 4.11 2.51 -5.19
C GLY A 151 4.62 1.72 -3.99
N GLY A 152 3.77 1.02 -3.26
CA GLY A 152 4.20 0.26 -2.09
C GLY A 152 3.17 -0.72 -1.60
N ILE A 153 3.26 -1.01 -0.30
CA ILE A 153 2.26 -1.79 0.42
C ILE A 153 1.29 -0.83 1.12
N LEU A 154 0.04 -1.25 1.35
CA LEU A 154 -0.98 -0.47 2.08
C LEU A 154 -1.38 0.85 1.41
N SER A 155 -1.38 0.91 0.07
CA SER A 155 -1.79 2.09 -0.68
C SER A 155 -3.32 2.20 -0.72
N THR A 156 -3.86 3.41 -0.56
CA THR A 156 -5.31 3.66 -0.55
C THR A 156 -5.68 4.78 -1.52
N ALA A 157 -6.45 4.42 -2.54
CA ALA A 157 -7.05 5.36 -3.48
C ALA A 157 -8.54 5.54 -3.16
N THR A 158 -8.97 6.78 -2.94
CA THR A 158 -10.36 7.12 -2.66
C THR A 158 -10.86 8.21 -3.59
N ALA A 159 -11.81 7.85 -4.45
CA ALA A 159 -12.51 8.79 -5.31
C ALA A 159 -13.98 8.91 -4.86
N ILE A 160 -14.38 10.14 -4.52
CA ILE A 160 -15.75 10.46 -4.10
C ILE A 160 -16.37 11.46 -5.07
N GLY A 161 -17.36 10.99 -5.82
CA GLY A 161 -18.43 11.87 -6.28
C GLY A 161 -18.33 12.63 -7.61
N SER A 162 -17.50 12.36 -8.61
CA SER A 162 -17.81 12.72 -10.01
C SER A 162 -17.21 11.82 -11.12
N ASN A 163 -18.07 10.99 -11.71
CA ASN A 163 -17.87 10.00 -12.76
C ASN A 163 -16.55 9.17 -12.67
N ASN A 164 -16.29 8.56 -11.51
CA ASN A 164 -15.00 8.24 -10.85
C ASN A 164 -14.15 7.07 -11.34
N VAL A 165 -12.85 7.15 -10.97
CA VAL A 165 -11.86 6.08 -10.99
C VAL A 165 -11.04 6.09 -9.68
N ALA A 166 -10.90 4.94 -9.00
CA ALA A 166 -9.93 4.74 -7.91
C ALA A 166 -8.97 3.60 -8.26
N LEU A 167 -7.67 3.87 -8.16
CA LEU A 167 -6.60 2.99 -8.62
C LEU A 167 -5.54 2.81 -7.54
N SER A 168 -5.29 1.58 -7.14
CA SER A 168 -4.11 1.21 -6.37
C SER A 168 -3.37 0.01 -6.96
N ASN A 169 -2.11 -0.17 -6.60
CA ASN A 169 -1.26 -1.22 -7.15
C ASN A 169 -0.11 -1.53 -6.19
N GLY A 170 -0.05 -2.80 -5.75
CA GLY A 170 0.79 -3.22 -4.64
C GLY A 170 0.24 -4.42 -3.88
N LEU A 171 0.69 -4.54 -2.64
CA LEU A 171 0.25 -5.57 -1.68
C LEU A 171 -0.61 -4.89 -0.62
N LEU A 172 -1.75 -5.49 -0.24
CA LEU A 172 -2.64 -4.95 0.79
C LEU A 172 -3.23 -3.57 0.45
N ASP A 173 -3.45 -3.34 -0.84
CA ASP A 173 -3.92 -2.06 -1.35
C ASP A 173 -5.45 -1.99 -1.42
N ASN A 174 -5.97 -0.77 -1.34
CA ASN A 174 -7.40 -0.49 -1.33
C ASN A 174 -7.76 0.53 -2.41
N ALA A 175 -8.74 0.20 -3.23
CA ALA A 175 -9.41 1.14 -4.12
C ALA A 175 -10.87 1.29 -3.68
N PHE A 176 -11.22 2.50 -3.29
CA PHE A 176 -12.57 2.84 -2.86
C PHE A 176 -13.16 3.90 -3.79
N VAL A 177 -14.27 3.56 -4.43
CA VAL A 177 -15.11 4.53 -5.10
C VAL A 177 -16.43 4.64 -4.37
N ARG A 178 -16.79 5.88 -4.02
CA ARG A 178 -18.18 6.21 -3.70
C ARG A 178 -18.76 7.00 -4.86
N GLY A 179 -19.69 6.38 -5.56
CA GLY A 179 -20.85 7.17 -5.93
C GLY A 179 -20.70 8.29 -6.98
N THR A 180 -20.07 8.13 -8.15
CA THR A 180 -20.56 8.67 -9.46
C THR A 180 -19.89 7.94 -10.64
N GLY A 181 -20.54 7.65 -11.76
CA GLY A 181 -20.02 6.91 -12.96
C GLY A 181 -19.36 5.52 -12.74
N SER A 182 -18.52 5.37 -11.71
CA SER A 182 -17.78 4.23 -11.13
C SER A 182 -16.56 3.73 -11.89
N PHE A 183 -15.64 3.17 -11.10
CA PHE A 183 -14.73 2.06 -11.38
C PHE A 183 -13.64 2.04 -10.26
N ALA A 184 -13.51 0.97 -9.49
CA ALA A 184 -12.45 0.76 -8.50
C ALA A 184 -11.56 -0.42 -8.93
N LEU A 185 -10.24 -0.24 -8.89
CA LEU A 185 -9.28 -1.23 -9.33
C LEU A 185 -8.05 -1.26 -8.45
N THR A 186 -7.68 -2.48 -8.08
CA THR A 186 -6.39 -2.80 -7.46
C THR A 186 -5.65 -3.84 -8.30
N ALA A 187 -4.32 -3.87 -8.20
CA ALA A 187 -3.47 -4.90 -8.81
C ALA A 187 -2.39 -5.39 -7.84
N GLY A 188 -2.09 -6.70 -7.85
CA GLY A 188 -1.24 -7.38 -6.88
C GLY A 188 -2.04 -8.29 -5.94
N ASN A 189 -1.44 -8.76 -4.84
CA ASN A 189 -2.10 -9.71 -3.92
C ASN A 189 -2.72 -9.02 -2.71
N LEU A 190 -3.71 -9.67 -2.10
CA LEU A 190 -4.36 -9.23 -0.84
C LEU A 190 -5.07 -7.87 -0.98
N ASN A 191 -5.60 -7.57 -2.15
CA ASN A 191 -6.14 -6.25 -2.43
C ASN A 191 -7.67 -6.21 -2.34
N SER A 192 -8.19 -5.00 -2.12
CA SER A 192 -9.63 -4.76 -2.00
C SER A 192 -10.08 -3.64 -2.92
N ALA A 193 -10.96 -3.96 -3.87
CA ALA A 193 -11.71 -2.98 -4.64
C ALA A 193 -13.15 -2.94 -4.16
N SER A 194 -13.64 -1.74 -3.87
CA SER A 194 -15.01 -1.53 -3.44
C SER A 194 -15.64 -0.36 -4.14
N VAL A 195 -16.85 -0.60 -4.66
CA VAL A 195 -17.69 0.44 -5.24
C VAL A 195 -19.03 0.45 -4.53
N PHE A 196 -19.34 1.60 -3.93
CA PHE A 196 -20.72 1.94 -3.61
C PHE A 196 -21.33 2.61 -4.84
N GLY A 197 -22.27 1.87 -5.44
CA GLY A 197 -22.66 1.87 -6.83
C GLY A 197 -22.72 3.22 -7.51
N ASN A 198 -22.30 3.24 -8.77
CA ASN A 198 -22.75 4.15 -9.84
C ASN A 198 -22.98 3.29 -11.04
N ASN A 199 -22.79 3.68 -12.28
CA ASN A 199 -22.95 2.66 -13.33
C ASN A 199 -21.94 1.45 -13.22
N SER A 200 -21.12 1.42 -12.14
CA SER A 200 -20.35 0.37 -11.44
C SER A 200 -19.12 -0.14 -12.13
N GLU A 201 -18.22 -0.72 -11.32
CA GLU A 201 -17.13 -1.65 -11.64
C GLU A 201 -16.20 -1.72 -10.41
N ALA A 202 -16.02 -2.87 -9.73
CA ALA A 202 -14.98 -3.09 -8.75
C ALA A 202 -14.30 -4.39 -9.17
N LEU A 203 -13.09 -4.35 -9.69
CA LEU A 203 -12.42 -5.56 -10.16
C LEU A 203 -10.96 -5.58 -9.68
N THR A 204 -10.51 -6.65 -9.03
CA THR A 204 -9.15 -6.80 -8.49
C THR A 204 -8.36 -7.81 -9.34
N GLN A 205 -7.33 -7.32 -10.03
CA GLN A 205 -6.97 -7.75 -11.38
C GLN A 205 -6.12 -9.04 -11.50
N ILE A 206 -4.79 -8.92 -11.31
CA ILE A 206 -3.82 -10.02 -11.28
C ILE A 206 -3.38 -10.14 -9.83
N GLY A 207 -3.55 -11.31 -9.23
CA GLY A 207 -3.25 -11.48 -7.82
C GLY A 207 -3.80 -12.78 -7.26
N THR A 208 -3.63 -12.93 -5.96
CA THR A 208 -4.26 -13.94 -5.11
C THR A 208 -4.89 -13.24 -3.93
N ASN A 209 -5.97 -13.82 -3.44
CA ASN A 209 -6.66 -13.38 -2.23
C ASN A 209 -7.19 -11.95 -2.36
N ASP A 210 -7.74 -11.64 -3.54
CA ASP A 210 -8.30 -10.34 -3.78
C ASP A 210 -9.82 -10.32 -3.54
N THR A 211 -10.34 -9.15 -3.19
CA THR A 211 -11.76 -8.95 -2.89
C THR A 211 -12.32 -7.80 -3.71
N ALA A 212 -13.33 -8.11 -4.51
CA ALA A 212 -14.10 -7.18 -5.31
C ALA A 212 -15.53 -7.10 -4.78
N THR A 213 -15.96 -5.91 -4.37
CA THR A 213 -17.30 -5.72 -3.78
C THR A 213 -18.03 -4.56 -4.42
N VAL A 214 -19.29 -4.80 -4.79
CA VAL A 214 -20.17 -3.75 -5.30
C VAL A 214 -21.52 -3.77 -4.63
N PHE A 215 -21.89 -2.58 -4.18
CA PHE A 215 -23.22 -2.27 -3.67
C PHE A 215 -23.96 -1.48 -4.73
N GLY A 216 -24.52 -2.25 -5.68
CA GLY A 216 -25.58 -1.95 -6.63
C GLY A 216 -25.62 -0.56 -7.26
N ASN A 217 -25.36 -0.52 -8.57
CA ASN A 217 -25.89 0.38 -9.60
C ASN A 217 -25.24 -0.11 -10.90
N GLY A 218 -25.89 -0.36 -12.04
CA GLY A 218 -25.26 -0.95 -13.25
C GLY A 218 -24.58 -2.36 -13.19
N SER A 219 -23.82 -2.67 -12.11
CA SER A 219 -23.23 -3.91 -11.56
C SER A 219 -22.48 -4.92 -12.47
N VAL A 220 -21.71 -5.89 -11.93
CA VAL A 220 -20.32 -5.74 -11.44
C VAL A 220 -20.08 -6.36 -10.07
N ALA A 221 -19.04 -7.20 -9.96
CA ALA A 221 -17.80 -7.14 -9.15
C ALA A 221 -16.90 -8.29 -9.61
N PHE A 222 -15.57 -8.14 -9.67
CA PHE A 222 -14.74 -9.23 -10.19
C PHE A 222 -13.33 -9.34 -9.59
N ALA A 223 -13.01 -10.41 -8.89
CA ALA A 223 -11.72 -10.53 -8.20
C ALA A 223 -10.61 -11.31 -8.93
N GLY A 224 -10.73 -11.47 -10.25
CA GLY A 224 -9.58 -11.53 -11.17
C GLY A 224 -9.07 -12.91 -11.60
N GLY A 225 -8.22 -12.98 -12.64
CA GLY A 225 -7.62 -14.20 -13.22
C GLY A 225 -7.37 -14.14 -14.75
N SER A 226 -6.16 -13.75 -15.22
CA SER A 226 -5.67 -13.94 -16.61
C SER A 226 -4.20 -13.48 -16.82
N PRO A 227 -3.40 -14.00 -17.79
CA PRO A 227 -3.14 -15.40 -18.11
C PRO A 227 -1.83 -15.93 -17.46
N ALA A 228 -1.24 -15.23 -16.46
CA ALA A 228 0.09 -15.58 -15.95
C ALA A 228 0.23 -15.68 -14.42
N ALA A 229 -0.82 -15.38 -13.63
CA ALA A 229 -0.82 -15.55 -12.19
C ALA A 229 -1.99 -16.43 -11.73
N THR A 230 -1.76 -17.25 -10.71
CA THR A 230 -2.78 -18.06 -10.04
C THR A 230 -3.80 -17.15 -9.35
N GLY A 231 -5.00 -16.98 -9.90
CA GLY A 231 -6.13 -16.30 -9.23
C GLY A 231 -6.78 -17.23 -8.21
N ASN A 232 -6.16 -17.33 -7.02
CA ASN A 232 -6.61 -18.21 -5.94
C ASN A 232 -7.17 -17.37 -4.80
N PHE A 233 -8.23 -17.86 -4.17
CA PHE A 233 -8.87 -17.22 -3.01
C PHE A 233 -9.53 -15.87 -3.34
N ASP A 234 -9.97 -15.71 -4.59
CA ASP A 234 -10.57 -14.47 -5.03
C ASP A 234 -12.07 -14.46 -4.68
N SER A 235 -12.55 -13.30 -4.24
CA SER A 235 -13.93 -13.12 -3.80
C SER A 235 -14.59 -11.95 -4.54
N ALA A 236 -15.65 -12.22 -5.29
CA ALA A 236 -16.47 -11.24 -5.95
C ALA A 236 -17.89 -11.25 -5.35
N MET A 237 -18.36 -10.08 -4.90
CA MET A 237 -19.69 -9.94 -4.33
C MET A 237 -20.44 -8.74 -4.93
N VAL A 238 -21.70 -8.99 -5.27
CA VAL A 238 -22.63 -7.97 -5.77
C VAL A 238 -23.92 -7.97 -4.97
N ALA A 239 -24.29 -6.81 -4.46
CA ALA A 239 -25.58 -6.56 -3.84
C ALA A 239 -26.28 -5.39 -4.55
N GLY A 240 -27.24 -5.67 -5.44
CA GLY A 240 -28.01 -4.66 -6.17
C GLY A 240 -27.63 -4.51 -7.65
N ASN A 241 -27.93 -3.35 -8.24
CA ASN A 241 -28.59 -3.26 -9.55
C ASN A 241 -27.76 -3.57 -10.81
N GLY A 242 -28.21 -4.51 -11.66
CA GLY A 242 -27.63 -4.87 -12.98
C GLY A 242 -26.72 -6.11 -13.02
N SER A 243 -26.46 -6.67 -11.84
CA SER A 243 -25.60 -7.78 -11.38
C SER A 243 -24.75 -8.60 -12.37
N THR A 244 -23.46 -8.71 -12.05
CA THR A 244 -22.58 -9.82 -12.47
C THR A 244 -21.44 -9.92 -11.45
N ALA A 245 -21.22 -11.06 -10.81
CA ALA A 245 -20.12 -11.36 -9.89
C ALA A 245 -19.20 -12.40 -10.54
N GLU A 246 -17.88 -12.18 -10.60
CA GLU A 246 -16.98 -13.23 -11.09
C GLU A 246 -15.62 -13.28 -10.39
N ALA A 247 -15.17 -14.48 -10.01
CA ALA A 247 -13.93 -14.68 -9.27
C ALA A 247 -13.07 -15.79 -9.90
N GLY A 248 -11.78 -15.53 -10.10
CA GLY A 248 -10.83 -16.57 -10.52
C GLY A 248 -10.88 -16.93 -12.01
N ALA A 249 -10.90 -15.97 -12.92
CA ALA A 249 -11.06 -16.22 -14.36
C ALA A 249 -10.04 -17.20 -14.97
N PHE A 250 -10.37 -17.65 -16.20
CA PHE A 250 -9.73 -18.73 -16.96
C PHE A 250 -8.20 -18.82 -16.77
N SER A 251 -7.77 -19.88 -16.08
CA SER A 251 -6.38 -20.17 -15.73
C SER A 251 -5.95 -21.52 -16.31
N THR A 252 -4.77 -21.57 -16.93
CA THR A 252 -4.15 -22.81 -17.44
C THR A 252 -3.51 -23.65 -16.32
N VAL A 253 -3.55 -23.16 -15.09
CA VAL A 253 -3.01 -23.80 -13.88
C VAL A 253 -4.14 -23.90 -12.86
N SER A 254 -4.22 -24.99 -12.09
CA SER A 254 -5.29 -25.20 -11.10
C SER A 254 -5.42 -24.01 -10.16
N SER A 255 -6.52 -23.26 -10.26
CA SER A 255 -6.87 -22.29 -9.24
C SER A 255 -7.50 -22.98 -8.02
N ASN A 256 -7.59 -22.28 -6.88
CA ASN A 256 -8.24 -22.76 -5.66
C ASN A 256 -9.31 -21.76 -5.19
N PHE A 257 -10.36 -22.30 -4.55
CA PHE A 257 -11.42 -21.64 -3.77
C PHE A 257 -11.72 -20.19 -4.16
N ASN A 258 -12.45 -20.00 -5.26
CA ASN A 258 -12.98 -18.71 -5.66
C ASN A 258 -14.46 -18.60 -5.30
N VAL A 259 -14.89 -17.41 -4.88
CA VAL A 259 -16.27 -17.15 -4.45
C VAL A 259 -16.87 -16.03 -5.29
N ALA A 260 -18.00 -16.29 -5.93
CA ALA A 260 -18.78 -15.31 -6.68
C ALA A 260 -20.22 -15.29 -6.18
N ASP A 261 -20.66 -14.19 -5.58
CA ASP A 261 -21.98 -14.07 -4.98
C ASP A 261 -22.77 -12.88 -5.55
N VAL A 262 -23.98 -13.16 -6.07
CA VAL A 262 -25.01 -12.16 -6.36
C VAL A 262 -26.14 -12.27 -5.35
N LEU A 263 -26.16 -11.33 -4.41
CA LEU A 263 -27.08 -11.34 -3.27
C LEU A 263 -28.46 -10.77 -3.60
N SER A 264 -28.53 -9.83 -4.55
CA SER A 264 -29.78 -9.23 -5.05
C SER A 264 -29.56 -8.48 -6.37
N GLY A 265 -30.62 -8.33 -7.17
CA GLY A 265 -30.59 -7.51 -8.39
C GLY A 265 -31.48 -8.05 -9.51
N THR A 266 -31.29 -7.55 -10.73
CA THR A 266 -32.10 -7.91 -11.92
C THR A 266 -31.37 -8.78 -12.94
N GLY A 267 -30.03 -8.90 -12.86
CA GLY A 267 -29.17 -9.59 -13.86
C GLY A 267 -28.62 -10.96 -13.44
N GLY A 268 -28.49 -11.22 -12.13
CA GLY A 268 -28.34 -12.57 -11.59
C GLY A 268 -27.17 -13.46 -12.08
N ILE A 269 -26.01 -12.94 -12.51
CA ILE A 269 -24.89 -13.79 -12.98
C ILE A 269 -23.80 -13.91 -11.91
N ALA A 270 -23.45 -15.13 -11.50
CA ALA A 270 -22.31 -15.44 -10.64
C ALA A 270 -21.40 -16.51 -11.28
N VAL A 271 -20.11 -16.23 -11.40
CA VAL A 271 -19.12 -17.14 -12.00
C VAL A 271 -17.90 -17.27 -11.12
N ALA A 272 -17.63 -18.46 -10.59
CA ALA A 272 -16.37 -18.77 -9.95
C ALA A 272 -15.57 -19.69 -10.90
N GLY A 273 -14.42 -19.21 -11.39
CA GLY A 273 -13.74 -19.73 -12.58
C GLY A 273 -13.07 -21.10 -12.41
N ASP A 274 -11.88 -21.28 -12.99
CA ASP A 274 -11.24 -22.60 -13.05
C ASP A 274 -10.77 -23.07 -11.66
N GLY A 275 -10.62 -24.39 -11.45
CA GLY A 275 -10.02 -24.93 -10.23
C GLY A 275 -10.95 -25.70 -9.29
N VAL A 276 -10.50 -25.84 -8.04
CA VAL A 276 -11.08 -26.73 -7.01
C VAL A 276 -11.82 -25.92 -5.94
N ALA A 277 -12.99 -26.42 -5.53
CA ALA A 277 -13.82 -25.88 -4.45
C ALA A 277 -14.38 -24.47 -4.70
N ASN A 278 -14.62 -24.10 -5.96
CA ASN A 278 -15.21 -22.82 -6.32
C ASN A 278 -16.68 -22.76 -5.94
N MET A 279 -17.16 -21.58 -5.55
CA MET A 279 -18.55 -21.35 -5.13
C MET A 279 -19.15 -20.18 -5.90
N ALA A 280 -20.26 -20.43 -6.60
CA ALA A 280 -21.04 -19.42 -7.28
C ALA A 280 -22.49 -19.43 -6.77
N THR A 281 -22.98 -18.28 -6.30
CA THR A 281 -24.32 -18.16 -5.72
C THR A 281 -25.10 -16.99 -6.32
N THR A 282 -26.38 -17.23 -6.65
CA THR A 282 -27.35 -16.18 -7.02
C THR A 282 -28.61 -16.33 -6.18
N ILE A 283 -29.13 -15.23 -5.61
CA ILE A 283 -30.22 -15.27 -4.61
C ILE A 283 -31.53 -14.61 -5.08
N SER A 284 -31.49 -13.63 -5.99
CA SER A 284 -32.69 -12.91 -6.41
C SER A 284 -32.50 -12.17 -7.74
N GLY A 285 -33.51 -12.25 -8.62
CA GLY A 285 -33.53 -11.62 -9.96
C GLY A 285 -34.21 -12.49 -11.03
N ALA A 286 -34.39 -11.93 -12.24
CA ALA A 286 -34.76 -12.70 -13.44
C ALA A 286 -33.49 -13.13 -14.20
N ASN A 287 -33.52 -14.25 -14.93
CA ASN A 287 -32.39 -14.80 -15.70
C ASN A 287 -31.13 -15.09 -14.85
N GLN A 288 -31.26 -15.94 -13.82
CA GLN A 288 -30.16 -16.24 -12.89
C GLN A 288 -29.24 -17.34 -13.42
N ILE A 289 -27.93 -17.12 -13.33
CA ILE A 289 -26.89 -18.04 -13.79
C ILE A 289 -25.80 -18.14 -12.71
N ALA A 290 -25.55 -19.35 -12.22
CA ALA A 290 -24.43 -19.66 -11.34
C ALA A 290 -23.50 -20.69 -12.01
N ILE A 291 -22.21 -20.38 -12.14
CA ILE A 291 -21.22 -21.26 -12.76
C ILE A 291 -20.02 -21.42 -11.82
N ALA A 292 -19.62 -22.65 -11.52
CA ALA A 292 -18.45 -22.95 -10.70
C ALA A 292 -17.54 -24.00 -11.37
N GLY A 293 -16.29 -23.66 -11.66
CA GLY A 293 -15.31 -24.60 -12.19
C GLY A 293 -15.03 -24.47 -13.69
N SER A 294 -14.16 -25.35 -14.20
CA SER A 294 -13.46 -25.10 -15.46
C SER A 294 -14.21 -25.48 -16.73
N VAL A 295 -13.95 -24.70 -17.79
CA VAL A 295 -14.27 -25.03 -19.20
C VAL A 295 -13.02 -25.45 -20.00
N VAL A 296 -11.84 -25.42 -19.37
CA VAL A 296 -10.54 -25.78 -19.97
C VAL A 296 -10.24 -27.26 -19.72
N SER A 297 -10.02 -28.00 -20.80
CA SER A 297 -9.66 -29.42 -20.74
C SER A 297 -8.32 -29.62 -20.01
N GLY A 298 -8.31 -30.48 -18.98
CA GLY A 298 -7.09 -30.88 -18.26
C GLY A 298 -6.83 -30.20 -16.93
N VAL A 299 -7.71 -29.31 -16.46
CA VAL A 299 -7.60 -28.65 -15.14
C VAL A 299 -8.42 -29.40 -14.08
N ALA A 300 -7.84 -29.64 -12.89
CA ALA A 300 -8.55 -30.27 -11.78
C ALA A 300 -9.76 -29.41 -11.34
N SER A 301 -10.94 -30.03 -11.29
CA SER A 301 -12.22 -29.32 -11.06
C SER A 301 -13.09 -30.02 -10.01
N ASN A 302 -12.54 -30.37 -8.84
CA ASN A 302 -13.32 -31.11 -7.82
C ASN A 302 -14.03 -30.17 -6.84
N PHE A 303 -15.17 -30.58 -6.31
CA PHE A 303 -15.91 -29.90 -5.21
C PHE A 303 -16.46 -28.51 -5.54
N ASN A 304 -16.63 -28.17 -6.82
CA ASN A 304 -17.25 -26.91 -7.21
C ASN A 304 -18.75 -26.88 -6.86
N VAL A 305 -19.30 -25.73 -6.49
CA VAL A 305 -20.69 -25.56 -6.08
C VAL A 305 -21.30 -24.37 -6.81
N ALA A 306 -22.36 -24.62 -7.58
CA ALA A 306 -23.17 -23.59 -8.22
C ALA A 306 -24.59 -23.62 -7.65
N THR A 307 -25.07 -22.48 -7.16
CA THR A 307 -26.37 -22.36 -6.50
C THR A 307 -27.19 -21.20 -7.05
N VAL A 308 -28.43 -21.49 -7.44
CA VAL A 308 -29.45 -20.51 -7.83
C VAL A 308 -30.66 -20.63 -6.91
N LEU A 309 -31.01 -19.53 -6.22
CA LEU A 309 -32.21 -19.43 -5.39
C LEU A 309 -33.22 -18.50 -6.08
N GLY A 310 -34.18 -19.10 -6.77
CA GLY A 310 -35.07 -18.47 -7.75
C GLY A 310 -36.34 -17.85 -7.19
N PHE A 311 -36.31 -17.14 -6.06
CA PHE A 311 -37.52 -16.70 -5.34
C PHE A 311 -38.54 -15.86 -6.17
N LEU A 312 -38.16 -15.29 -7.34
CA LEU A 312 -38.99 -14.39 -8.16
C LEU A 312 -38.72 -14.42 -9.70
N GLY A 313 -37.99 -15.40 -10.25
CA GLY A 313 -37.41 -15.31 -11.62
C GLY A 313 -37.78 -16.44 -12.60
N ASN A 314 -37.76 -16.13 -13.91
CA ASN A 314 -37.75 -17.09 -15.02
C ASN A 314 -36.30 -17.28 -15.54
N ASN A 315 -35.98 -18.44 -16.13
CA ASN A 315 -34.64 -18.86 -16.60
C ASN A 315 -33.58 -18.95 -15.48
N LEU A 316 -33.42 -20.14 -14.90
CA LEU A 316 -32.51 -20.41 -13.77
C LEU A 316 -31.50 -21.49 -14.18
N GLU A 317 -30.21 -21.18 -14.15
CA GLU A 317 -29.15 -22.11 -14.56
C GLU A 317 -28.05 -22.22 -13.50
N ALA A 318 -27.74 -23.46 -13.09
CA ALA A 318 -26.60 -23.75 -12.23
C ALA A 318 -25.71 -24.81 -12.91
N ALA A 319 -24.41 -24.55 -13.01
CA ALA A 319 -23.45 -25.47 -13.60
C ALA A 319 -22.17 -25.56 -12.77
N ALA A 320 -21.80 -26.76 -12.34
CA ALA A 320 -20.57 -27.01 -11.59
C ALA A 320 -19.75 -28.13 -12.24
N THR A 321 -18.53 -27.82 -12.69
CA THR A 321 -17.62 -28.84 -13.21
C THR A 321 -17.07 -29.65 -12.03
N GLY A 322 -17.22 -30.99 -12.06
CA GLY A 322 -16.73 -31.92 -11.03
C GLY A 322 -17.24 -31.65 -9.60
N GLY A 323 -18.46 -31.10 -9.48
CA GLY A 323 -19.11 -30.81 -8.21
C GLY A 323 -20.64 -30.81 -8.28
N PHE A 324 -21.30 -29.93 -7.52
CA PHE A 324 -22.76 -29.91 -7.34
C PHE A 324 -23.42 -28.65 -7.90
N SER A 325 -24.56 -28.83 -8.56
CA SER A 325 -25.39 -27.74 -9.08
C SER A 325 -26.77 -27.79 -8.44
N PHE A 326 -27.20 -26.66 -7.86
CA PHE A 326 -28.48 -26.52 -7.18
C PHE A 326 -29.31 -25.40 -7.83
N VAL A 327 -30.52 -25.75 -8.25
CA VAL A 327 -31.53 -24.77 -8.68
C VAL A 327 -32.75 -24.93 -7.79
N HIS A 328 -33.10 -23.89 -7.05
CA HIS A 328 -34.29 -23.83 -6.22
C HIS A 328 -35.30 -22.87 -6.83
N ALA A 329 -36.27 -23.40 -7.57
CA ALA A 329 -37.43 -22.65 -8.06
C ALA A 329 -38.59 -22.74 -7.04
N PRO A 330 -39.46 -21.71 -6.93
CA PRO A 330 -40.66 -21.76 -6.11
C PRO A 330 -41.68 -22.80 -6.59
#